data_AF-A0AAN8J5B6-F1
#
_entry.id   AF-A0AAN8J5B6-F1
#
_cell.length_a   1.000
_cell.length_b   1.000
_cell.length_c   1.000
_cell.angle_alpha   90.00
_cell.angle_beta   90.00
_cell.angle_gamma   90.00
#
_symmetry.space_group_name_H-M   'P 1'
#
loop_
_entity.id
_entity.type
_entity.pdbx_description
1 polymer ?
#
loop_
_entity_poly.entity_id
_entity_poly.type
_entity_poly.pdbx_seq_one_letter_code
_entity_poly.pdbx_strand_id
1 'polypeptide(L)'
;MSACFSQEQKSLDIKCRDGYMVRILHTFYGFSPTGKCSFHDGDCILPEYESYPCVGRQSCSINLPTGTYGSLVPSCGQYSNYFQVEYECVSDAETHDLCQVSTLTDQSGYISTPRYPNNFHNTLLCSVRIQAAPNQKILLYIIDMELEPKGKTDCSDLMYFNDGYHSITLCGRRSNDTFQSHGDYLLVELKASSGNSKGFWLYYEAFPKLPNYVPTTEVPGEDDNTAPTMTSNHPYFNKPQNNRQPITSSFMSKLTDRNEEITRDATSTPIPVFHDYVKNGGNSKTLPFAAIAGSVIGTLTLVLLVLLTLLAIKWLKERRYFQNKERFLEIRNPAFRSSGDFNQCNNDYNPYGNEYCYAECS
;
A
#
# COMPACT_ATOMS: atom_id res chain seq x y z
N MET A 1 20.42 -21.61 11.45
CA MET A 1 21.30 -21.97 12.57
C MET A 1 20.43 -22.53 13.67
N SER A 2 20.87 -23.60 14.33
CA SER A 2 20.02 -24.41 15.22
C SER A 2 20.61 -24.59 16.62
N ALA A 3 19.75 -24.90 17.58
CA ALA A 3 20.10 -25.41 18.91
C ALA A 3 19.22 -26.62 19.26
N CYS A 4 19.75 -27.52 20.10
CA CYS A 4 19.13 -28.82 20.39
C CYS A 4 18.61 -28.87 21.83
N PHE A 5 17.34 -29.24 22.04
CA PHE A 5 16.78 -29.36 23.40
C PHE A 5 17.39 -30.51 24.21
N SER A 6 18.11 -31.42 23.56
CA SER A 6 18.85 -32.53 24.19
C SER A 6 20.29 -32.18 24.59
N GLN A 7 20.72 -30.92 24.46
CA GLN A 7 22.07 -30.45 24.81
C GLN A 7 22.02 -29.40 25.92
N GLU A 8 23.15 -29.14 26.58
CA GLU A 8 23.25 -28.09 27.63
C GLU A 8 23.20 -26.65 27.07
N GLN A 9 22.99 -26.48 25.76
CA GLN A 9 22.88 -25.19 25.10
C GLN A 9 21.62 -24.45 25.60
N LYS A 10 21.81 -23.21 26.08
CA LYS A 10 20.73 -22.36 26.62
C LYS A 10 20.46 -21.12 25.79
N SER A 11 21.37 -20.77 24.89
CA SER A 11 21.23 -19.65 23.96
C SER A 11 21.69 -20.01 22.54
N LEU A 12 21.19 -19.25 21.58
CA LEU A 12 21.65 -19.23 20.20
C LEU A 12 22.32 -17.87 19.94
N ASP A 13 23.64 -17.88 19.81
CA ASP A 13 24.43 -16.65 19.72
C ASP A 13 24.65 -16.27 18.24
N ILE A 14 23.98 -15.20 17.79
CA ILE A 14 24.05 -14.72 16.41
C ILE A 14 25.12 -13.62 16.32
N LYS A 15 25.98 -13.68 15.30
CA LYS A 15 26.99 -12.64 15.03
C LYS A 15 27.22 -12.41 13.53
N CYS A 16 27.12 -11.15 13.12
CA CYS A 16 27.55 -10.64 11.83
C CYS A 16 28.93 -9.96 11.91
N ARG A 17 29.51 -9.64 10.74
CA ARG A 17 30.73 -8.83 10.62
C ARG A 17 30.47 -7.37 11.00
N ASP A 18 31.52 -6.62 11.29
CA ASP A 18 31.42 -5.18 11.52
C ASP A 18 30.85 -4.49 10.27
N GLY A 19 29.92 -3.54 10.42
CA GLY A 19 29.19 -2.93 9.30
C GLY A 19 28.00 -3.76 8.77
N TYR A 20 27.49 -4.71 9.57
CA TYR A 20 26.34 -5.55 9.19
C TYR A 20 25.34 -5.72 10.35
N MET A 21 24.06 -5.72 10.00
CA MET A 21 22.91 -5.93 10.89
C MET A 21 22.28 -7.31 10.67
N VAL A 22 21.91 -7.99 11.75
CA VAL A 22 21.14 -9.24 11.70
C VAL A 22 19.70 -8.94 11.26
N ARG A 23 19.27 -9.56 10.15
CA ARG A 23 17.87 -9.70 9.78
C ARG A 23 17.45 -11.15 9.96
N ILE A 24 16.51 -11.41 10.87
CA ILE A 24 15.87 -12.72 10.98
C ILE A 24 14.86 -12.85 9.84
N LEU A 25 14.84 -14.01 9.20
CA LEU A 25 13.94 -14.36 8.10
C LEU A 25 12.83 -15.28 8.62
N HIS A 26 13.21 -16.39 9.27
CA HIS A 26 12.27 -17.34 9.87
C HIS A 26 12.78 -17.87 11.22
N THR A 27 11.85 -18.18 12.11
CA THR A 27 12.08 -18.77 13.42
C THR A 27 11.08 -19.90 13.61
N PHE A 28 11.54 -21.10 13.99
CA PHE A 28 10.65 -22.25 14.16
C PHE A 28 11.20 -23.33 15.07
N TYR A 29 10.29 -24.00 15.77
CA TYR A 29 10.51 -25.27 16.45
C TYR A 29 10.44 -26.40 15.44
N GLY A 30 11.38 -27.35 15.49
CA GLY A 30 11.44 -28.46 14.55
C GLY A 30 11.61 -29.82 15.23
N PHE A 31 10.97 -30.84 14.66
CA PHE A 31 11.14 -32.24 15.03
C PHE A 31 11.73 -33.01 13.84
N SER A 32 12.97 -33.47 13.98
CA SER A 32 13.52 -34.48 13.07
C SER A 32 13.34 -35.89 13.65
N PRO A 33 12.62 -36.81 12.97
CA PRO A 33 12.54 -38.22 13.37
C PRO A 33 13.91 -38.91 13.44
N THR A 34 14.92 -38.36 12.76
CA THR A 34 16.29 -38.89 12.74
C THR A 34 17.17 -38.39 13.90
N GLY A 35 16.63 -37.53 14.78
CA GLY A 35 17.38 -36.93 15.88
C GLY A 35 18.40 -35.86 15.46
N LYS A 36 18.41 -35.45 14.18
CA LYS A 36 19.26 -34.36 13.69
C LYS A 36 18.83 -33.02 14.30
N CYS A 37 19.82 -32.18 14.60
CA CYS A 37 19.63 -30.86 15.18
C CYS A 37 19.82 -29.75 14.13
N SER A 38 19.01 -29.78 13.08
CA SER A 38 18.88 -28.75 12.04
C SER A 38 17.79 -29.17 11.06
N PHE A 39 17.14 -28.20 10.43
CA PHE A 39 16.09 -28.47 9.45
C PHE A 39 16.56 -29.33 8.28
N HIS A 40 15.76 -30.33 7.94
CA HIS A 40 15.87 -31.20 6.78
C HIS A 40 14.50 -31.41 6.13
N ASP A 41 14.48 -31.68 4.83
CA ASP A 41 13.24 -32.03 4.11
C ASP A 41 12.56 -33.26 4.77
N GLY A 42 11.29 -33.08 5.14
CA GLY A 42 10.50 -34.09 5.85
C GLY A 42 10.47 -33.96 7.38
N ASP A 43 11.22 -33.03 7.98
CA ASP A 43 11.04 -32.66 9.39
C ASP A 43 9.69 -31.96 9.62
N CYS A 44 9.09 -32.15 10.80
CA CYS A 44 7.90 -31.40 11.21
C CYS A 44 8.30 -30.03 11.76
N ILE A 45 7.67 -28.93 11.32
CA ILE A 45 7.94 -27.58 11.85
C ILE A 45 6.70 -26.91 12.46
N LEU A 46 6.94 -26.07 13.47
CA LEU A 46 6.00 -25.10 14.05
C LEU A 46 6.65 -23.71 13.96
N PRO A 47 6.16 -22.81 13.08
CA PRO A 47 6.62 -21.42 13.00
C PRO A 47 6.40 -20.65 14.31
N GLU A 48 7.36 -19.80 14.63
CA GLU A 48 7.32 -18.88 15.78
C GLU A 48 7.51 -17.44 15.27
N TYR A 49 6.66 -16.53 15.71
CA TYR A 49 6.58 -15.14 15.21
C TYR A 49 7.01 -14.12 16.28
N GLU A 50 7.87 -14.52 17.22
CA GLU A 50 8.32 -13.69 18.33
C GLU A 50 9.31 -12.58 17.91
N SER A 51 9.25 -11.45 18.61
CA SER A 51 10.04 -10.25 18.30
C SER A 51 11.40 -10.27 19.02
N TYR A 52 12.37 -11.03 18.49
CA TYR A 52 13.70 -11.16 19.12
C TYR A 52 14.50 -9.84 19.13
N PRO A 53 15.22 -9.52 20.22
CA PRO A 53 16.03 -8.31 20.34
C PRO A 53 17.29 -8.29 19.46
N CYS A 54 17.49 -9.33 18.65
CA CYS A 54 18.58 -9.50 17.70
C CYS A 54 18.46 -8.63 16.46
N VAL A 55 17.24 -8.36 16.00
CA VAL A 55 17.01 -7.67 14.73
C VAL A 55 17.66 -6.28 14.76
N GLY A 56 18.38 -5.95 13.70
CA GLY A 56 19.15 -4.71 13.59
C GLY A 56 20.51 -4.72 14.30
N ARG A 57 20.78 -5.65 15.21
CA ARG A 57 22.08 -5.70 15.93
C ARG A 57 23.13 -6.43 15.10
N GLN A 58 24.40 -6.07 15.29
CA GLN A 58 25.52 -6.86 14.77
C GLN A 58 25.65 -8.23 15.47
N SER A 59 25.36 -8.30 16.77
CA SER A 59 25.41 -9.55 17.54
C SER A 59 24.43 -9.57 18.71
N CYS A 60 23.95 -10.76 19.05
CA CYS A 60 22.99 -11.01 20.13
C CYS A 60 23.03 -12.47 20.60
N SER A 61 22.27 -12.78 21.65
CA SER A 61 21.92 -14.14 22.05
C SER A 61 20.39 -14.28 22.14
N ILE A 62 19.82 -15.30 21.49
CA ILE A 62 18.43 -15.70 21.71
C ILE A 62 18.43 -16.76 22.80
N ASN A 63 17.78 -16.51 23.93
CA ASN A 63 17.59 -17.53 24.96
C ASN A 63 16.57 -18.57 24.46
N LEU A 64 16.88 -19.85 24.64
CA LEU A 64 15.96 -20.93 24.30
C LEU A 64 14.92 -21.09 25.43
N PRO A 65 13.68 -21.52 25.13
CA PRO A 65 12.70 -21.88 26.17
C PRO A 65 13.27 -22.95 27.09
N THR A 66 13.22 -22.72 28.40
CA THR A 66 13.84 -23.60 29.39
C THR A 66 12.97 -24.84 29.64
N GLY A 67 13.27 -25.93 28.91
CA GLY A 67 12.62 -27.24 29.07
C GLY A 67 13.52 -28.38 28.58
N THR A 68 13.19 -29.62 28.97
CA THR A 68 13.85 -30.85 28.49
C THR A 68 13.38 -31.27 27.09
N TYR A 69 12.33 -30.65 26.59
CA TYR A 69 11.77 -30.78 25.25
C TYR A 69 11.30 -29.38 24.82
N GLY A 70 11.27 -29.09 23.52
CA GLY A 70 10.72 -27.83 23.02
C GLY A 70 9.20 -27.88 22.83
N SER A 71 8.66 -26.99 21.99
CA SER A 71 7.22 -26.87 21.72
C SER A 71 6.61 -28.10 21.04
N LEU A 72 5.32 -28.36 21.29
CA LEU A 72 4.55 -29.40 20.59
C LEU A 72 4.31 -28.99 19.13
N VAL A 73 4.80 -29.77 18.17
CA VAL A 73 4.64 -29.54 16.73
C VAL A 73 3.36 -30.25 16.24
N PRO A 74 2.28 -29.52 15.89
CA PRO A 74 0.96 -30.13 15.67
C PRO A 74 0.90 -31.05 14.45
N SER A 75 1.72 -30.81 13.43
CA SER A 75 1.70 -31.53 12.15
C SER A 75 2.13 -33.00 12.24
N CYS A 76 2.80 -33.42 13.33
CA CYS A 76 3.08 -34.83 13.60
C CYS A 76 2.93 -35.25 15.08
N GLY A 77 2.41 -34.37 15.95
CA GLY A 77 2.10 -34.68 17.34
C GLY A 77 3.33 -34.97 18.21
N GLN A 78 4.50 -34.44 17.86
CA GLN A 78 5.77 -34.63 18.58
C GLN A 78 6.27 -33.31 19.17
N TYR A 79 6.96 -33.37 20.30
CA TYR A 79 7.70 -32.22 20.81
C TYR A 79 8.97 -31.99 19.98
N SER A 80 9.26 -30.73 19.63
CA SER A 80 10.44 -30.37 18.85
C SER A 80 11.74 -30.75 19.57
N ASN A 81 12.69 -31.33 18.83
CA ASN A 81 14.02 -31.67 19.32
C ASN A 81 15.10 -30.64 18.95
N TYR A 82 14.80 -29.70 18.05
CA TYR A 82 15.61 -28.50 17.84
C TYR A 82 14.77 -27.22 17.69
N PHE A 83 15.42 -26.08 17.88
CA PHE A 83 14.95 -24.76 17.47
C PHE A 83 15.86 -24.25 16.35
N GLN A 84 15.30 -23.61 15.32
CA GLN A 84 16.01 -23.11 14.15
C GLN A 84 15.71 -21.62 13.94
N VAL A 85 16.77 -20.86 13.68
CA VAL A 85 16.73 -19.44 13.30
C VAL A 85 17.41 -19.28 11.95
N GLU A 86 16.65 -18.83 10.96
CA GLU A 86 17.15 -18.44 9.65
C GLU A 86 17.33 -16.93 9.65
N TYR A 87 18.55 -16.48 9.32
CA TYR A 87 18.91 -15.07 9.36
C TYR A 87 19.94 -14.77 8.27
N GLU A 88 20.00 -13.51 7.87
CA GLU A 88 21.04 -12.95 7.01
C GLU A 88 21.72 -11.76 7.70
N CYS A 89 22.86 -11.36 7.15
CA CYS A 89 23.59 -10.16 7.55
C CYS A 89 23.46 -9.14 6.41
N VAL A 90 22.68 -8.09 6.62
CA VAL A 90 22.51 -6.95 5.67
C VAL A 90 23.55 -5.89 6.01
N SER A 91 24.16 -5.20 5.03
CA SER A 91 25.13 -4.15 5.37
C SER A 91 24.44 -2.88 5.86
N ASP A 92 25.05 -2.19 6.83
CA ASP A 92 24.57 -0.87 7.26
C ASP A 92 24.70 0.19 6.15
N ALA A 93 25.74 0.09 5.32
CA ALA A 93 25.95 0.91 4.12
C ALA A 93 24.87 0.75 3.03
N GLU A 94 24.08 -0.33 3.08
CA GLU A 94 22.94 -0.59 2.16
C GLU A 94 21.60 -0.05 2.73
N THR A 95 21.62 0.54 3.93
CA THR A 95 20.44 1.10 4.61
C THR A 95 20.47 2.62 4.61
N HIS A 96 19.45 3.25 4.00
CA HIS A 96 19.32 4.70 3.98
C HIS A 96 18.70 5.23 5.29
N ASP A 97 19.30 6.27 5.87
CA ASP A 97 18.67 7.03 6.94
C ASP A 97 17.53 7.90 6.38
N LEU A 98 16.30 7.67 6.85
CA LEU A 98 15.09 8.42 6.46
C LEU A 98 15.28 9.95 6.56
N CYS A 99 16.07 10.43 7.52
CA CYS A 99 16.30 11.85 7.73
C CYS A 99 17.39 12.45 6.84
N GLN A 100 18.07 11.64 6.03
CA GLN A 100 19.15 12.06 5.13
C GLN A 100 18.80 11.92 3.64
N VAL A 101 17.79 11.12 3.29
CA VAL A 101 17.32 10.95 1.90
C VAL A 101 15.87 11.43 1.71
N SER A 102 15.63 12.19 0.65
CA SER A 102 14.30 12.74 0.32
C SER A 102 13.56 11.97 -0.79
N THR A 103 14.27 11.23 -1.64
CA THR A 103 13.67 10.40 -2.70
C THR A 103 14.55 9.19 -3.00
N LEU A 104 13.91 8.03 -3.21
CA LEU A 104 14.50 6.76 -3.62
C LEU A 104 13.81 6.27 -4.89
N THR A 105 14.60 5.83 -5.88
CA THR A 105 14.13 5.41 -7.21
C THR A 105 14.56 4.00 -7.60
N ASP A 106 15.31 3.33 -6.74
CA ASP A 106 15.83 1.99 -6.99
C ASP A 106 14.73 0.93 -6.90
N GLN A 107 14.97 -0.24 -7.51
CA GLN A 107 13.99 -1.32 -7.54
C GLN A 107 13.77 -1.99 -6.17
N SER A 108 14.68 -1.77 -5.22
CA SER A 108 14.54 -2.18 -3.82
C SER A 108 15.60 -1.50 -2.95
N GLY A 109 15.37 -1.41 -1.65
CA GLY A 109 16.38 -0.93 -0.70
C GLY A 109 15.93 -1.01 0.76
N TYR A 110 16.85 -0.73 1.68
CA TYR A 110 16.57 -0.66 3.11
C TYR A 110 16.49 0.80 3.58
N ILE A 111 15.61 1.07 4.54
CA ILE A 111 15.41 2.40 5.13
C ILE A 111 15.33 2.25 6.65
N SER A 112 16.06 3.06 7.41
CA SER A 112 15.98 3.06 8.88
C SER A 112 15.86 4.46 9.47
N THR A 113 15.57 4.53 10.76
CA THR A 113 15.73 5.75 11.55
C THR A 113 17.20 6.05 11.86
N PRO A 114 17.56 7.32 12.11
CA PRO A 114 18.90 7.70 12.53
C PRO A 114 19.41 6.87 13.71
N ARG A 115 20.56 6.22 13.53
CA ARG A 115 21.27 5.40 14.53
C ARG A 115 20.56 4.11 15.00
N TYR A 116 19.49 3.67 14.32
CA TYR A 116 18.90 2.33 14.50
C TYR A 116 19.99 1.24 14.53
N PRO A 117 19.91 0.21 15.40
CA PRO A 117 18.84 -0.12 16.36
C PRO A 117 18.97 0.61 17.72
N ASN A 118 19.77 1.67 17.80
CA ASN A 118 19.90 2.50 19.00
C ASN A 118 18.86 3.62 19.00
N ASN A 119 18.49 4.09 20.19
CA ASN A 119 17.47 5.14 20.34
C ASN A 119 17.87 6.45 19.65
N PHE A 120 16.95 7.05 18.88
CA PHE A 120 17.26 8.22 18.03
C PHE A 120 17.40 9.54 18.80
N HIS A 121 17.04 9.60 20.10
CA HIS A 121 17.30 10.65 21.11
C HIS A 121 16.87 12.10 20.82
N ASN A 122 16.43 12.42 19.60
CA ASN A 122 16.02 13.75 19.19
C ASN A 122 14.55 13.73 18.73
N THR A 123 13.91 14.91 18.69
CA THR A 123 12.71 15.11 17.88
C THR A 123 13.04 14.91 16.39
N LEU A 124 12.27 14.08 15.69
CA LEU A 124 12.43 13.83 14.25
C LEU A 124 11.16 14.24 13.50
N LEU A 125 11.33 14.93 12.38
CA LEU A 125 10.30 15.19 11.38
C LEU A 125 10.94 15.01 10.01
N CYS A 126 10.81 13.80 9.46
CA CYS A 126 11.57 13.35 8.30
C CYS A 126 10.64 12.60 7.34
N SER A 127 10.86 12.71 6.03
CA SER A 127 10.10 11.94 5.05
C SER A 127 10.87 11.66 3.77
N VAL A 128 10.59 10.49 3.18
CA VAL A 128 11.16 10.03 1.91
C VAL A 128 10.04 9.66 0.93
N ARG A 129 10.21 10.04 -0.33
CA ARG A 129 9.42 9.53 -1.45
C ARG A 129 10.09 8.27 -2.01
N ILE A 130 9.40 7.14 -1.99
CA ILE A 130 9.76 5.98 -2.82
C ILE A 130 9.01 6.12 -4.15
N GLN A 131 9.73 5.96 -5.26
CA GLN A 131 9.18 6.07 -6.62
C GLN A 131 9.67 4.88 -7.46
N ALA A 132 8.78 3.92 -7.70
CA ALA A 132 9.01 2.83 -8.63
C ALA A 132 8.81 3.28 -10.10
N ALA A 133 9.06 2.39 -11.05
CA ALA A 133 8.80 2.64 -12.46
C ALA A 133 7.30 2.53 -12.80
N PRO A 134 6.82 3.16 -13.89
CA PRO A 134 5.41 3.13 -14.25
C PRO A 134 4.85 1.71 -14.39
N ASN A 135 3.62 1.52 -13.90
CA ASN A 135 2.90 0.24 -13.79
C ASN A 135 3.46 -0.75 -12.74
N GLN A 136 4.48 -0.37 -11.96
CA GLN A 136 4.84 -1.09 -10.74
C GLN A 136 4.00 -0.62 -9.54
N LYS A 137 4.04 -1.42 -8.47
CA LYS A 137 3.63 -1.09 -7.10
C LYS A 137 4.84 -1.22 -6.18
N ILE A 138 4.75 -0.65 -4.99
CA ILE A 138 5.77 -0.76 -3.94
C ILE A 138 5.23 -1.73 -2.88
N LEU A 139 6.00 -2.78 -2.59
CA LEU A 139 5.83 -3.66 -1.45
C LEU A 139 6.81 -3.19 -0.37
N LEU A 140 6.31 -2.81 0.80
CA LEU A 140 7.11 -2.36 1.94
C LEU A 140 6.92 -3.32 3.10
N TYR A 141 8.04 -3.75 3.67
CA TYR A 141 8.16 -4.73 4.75
C TYR A 141 8.70 -4.02 6.00
N ILE A 142 7.94 -4.05 7.08
CA ILE A 142 8.38 -3.58 8.40
C ILE A 142 9.13 -4.74 9.05
N ILE A 143 10.45 -4.75 8.88
CA ILE A 143 11.32 -5.78 9.48
C ILE A 143 11.21 -5.67 11.00
N ASP A 144 11.37 -4.45 11.51
CA ASP A 144 11.27 -4.14 12.93
C ASP A 144 10.90 -2.66 13.14
N MET A 145 9.99 -2.38 14.07
CA MET A 145 9.63 -1.03 14.48
C MET A 145 9.33 -1.02 15.99
N GLU A 146 9.83 -0.01 16.68
CA GLU A 146 9.41 0.41 18.00
C GLU A 146 9.34 1.95 18.03
N LEU A 147 8.12 2.48 18.15
CA LEU A 147 7.80 3.89 18.30
C LEU A 147 6.84 4.08 19.48
N GLU A 148 6.95 5.19 20.21
CA GLU A 148 6.20 5.41 21.45
C GLU A 148 4.67 5.51 21.23
N PRO A 149 3.87 4.57 21.76
CA PRO A 149 2.41 4.64 21.70
C PRO A 149 1.86 5.55 22.81
N LYS A 150 0.68 6.14 22.58
CA LYS A 150 -0.03 7.01 23.53
C LYS A 150 -1.28 6.29 24.03
N GLY A 151 -1.09 5.44 25.04
CA GLY A 151 -2.13 4.52 25.50
C GLY A 151 -2.37 3.38 24.51
N LYS A 152 -3.63 2.91 24.39
CA LYS A 152 -3.97 1.72 23.58
C LYS A 152 -4.25 1.98 22.09
N THR A 153 -4.57 3.21 21.69
CA THR A 153 -5.17 3.51 20.35
C THR A 153 -4.68 4.79 19.69
N ASP A 154 -3.75 5.50 20.32
CA ASP A 154 -3.19 6.77 19.84
C ASP A 154 -1.65 6.69 19.89
N CYS A 155 -0.96 7.63 19.25
CA CYS A 155 0.51 7.61 19.09
C CYS A 155 1.16 8.86 19.69
N SER A 156 2.31 8.69 20.35
CA SER A 156 3.19 9.79 20.76
C SER A 156 4.14 10.10 19.60
N ASP A 157 4.84 9.05 19.17
CA ASP A 157 5.68 9.02 17.97
C ASP A 157 4.99 8.14 16.93
N LEU A 158 4.95 8.58 15.66
CA LEU A 158 4.22 7.91 14.59
C LEU A 158 5.00 7.82 13.28
N MET A 159 4.82 6.70 12.59
CA MET A 159 5.17 6.51 11.19
C MET A 159 3.90 6.58 10.34
N TYR A 160 3.96 7.25 9.20
CA TYR A 160 2.84 7.49 8.30
C TYR A 160 3.20 7.05 6.88
N PHE A 161 2.36 6.23 6.26
CA PHE A 161 2.49 5.77 4.89
C PHE A 161 1.34 6.33 4.06
N ASN A 162 1.62 6.88 2.87
CA ASN A 162 0.60 7.42 1.96
C ASN A 162 0.98 7.24 0.50
N ASP A 163 0.15 6.54 -0.29
CA ASP A 163 0.36 6.27 -1.71
C ASP A 163 -0.46 7.16 -2.67
N GLY A 164 -1.15 8.17 -2.13
CA GLY A 164 -2.08 9.05 -2.85
C GLY A 164 -3.52 8.54 -2.93
N TYR A 165 -3.78 7.26 -2.63
CA TYR A 165 -5.11 6.63 -2.64
C TYR A 165 -5.56 6.23 -1.23
N HIS A 166 -4.65 5.72 -0.42
CA HIS A 166 -4.87 5.30 0.96
C HIS A 166 -3.66 5.69 1.83
N SER A 167 -3.88 5.82 3.14
CA SER A 167 -2.81 6.12 4.08
C SER A 167 -3.04 5.51 5.45
N ILE A 168 -1.99 4.98 6.06
CA ILE A 168 -2.02 4.39 7.41
C ILE A 168 -1.04 5.07 8.35
N THR A 169 -1.35 5.05 9.65
CA THR A 169 -0.51 5.57 10.73
C THR A 169 -0.17 4.43 11.69
N LEU A 170 1.11 4.28 12.06
CA LEU A 170 1.62 3.17 12.87
C LEU A 170 2.49 3.68 14.02
N CYS A 171 2.37 3.01 15.18
CA CYS A 171 3.20 3.19 16.37
C CYS A 171 3.12 1.94 17.28
N GLY A 172 3.87 1.93 18.38
CA GLY A 172 4.09 0.75 19.21
C GLY A 172 5.17 -0.17 18.62
N ARG A 173 5.13 -1.46 18.95
CA ARG A 173 5.98 -2.50 18.33
C ARG A 173 5.31 -3.15 17.12
N ARG A 174 6.03 -3.35 16.02
CA ARG A 174 5.60 -4.06 14.80
C ARG A 174 6.79 -4.81 14.19
N SER A 175 6.54 -5.96 13.57
CA SER A 175 7.59 -6.84 13.04
C SER A 175 6.98 -7.85 12.07
N ASN A 176 7.61 -8.04 10.90
CA ASN A 176 7.08 -8.82 9.78
C ASN A 176 5.72 -8.35 9.22
N ASP A 177 5.32 -7.11 9.53
CA ASP A 177 4.15 -6.45 8.94
C ASP A 177 4.47 -5.93 7.53
N THR A 178 3.43 -5.77 6.70
CA THR A 178 3.59 -5.31 5.30
C THR A 178 2.60 -4.20 4.92
N PHE A 179 3.03 -3.35 4.00
CA PHE A 179 2.20 -2.36 3.30
C PHE A 179 2.39 -2.53 1.79
N GLN A 180 1.29 -2.47 1.02
CA GLN A 180 1.32 -2.48 -0.44
C GLN A 180 0.66 -1.21 -0.97
N SER A 181 1.35 -0.48 -1.84
CA SER A 181 0.77 0.68 -2.52
C SER A 181 -0.18 0.29 -3.66
N HIS A 182 -1.07 1.21 -4.02
CA HIS A 182 -1.95 1.09 -5.18
C HIS A 182 -1.24 1.35 -6.52
N GLY A 183 -0.15 2.13 -6.51
CA GLY A 183 0.64 2.48 -7.69
C GLY A 183 2.13 2.66 -7.39
N ASP A 184 2.85 3.34 -8.27
CA ASP A 184 4.32 3.46 -8.30
C ASP A 184 4.91 4.47 -7.30
N TYR A 185 4.08 5.06 -6.43
CA TYR A 185 4.46 6.09 -5.46
C TYR A 185 4.12 5.67 -4.03
N LEU A 186 5.03 5.96 -3.09
CA LEU A 186 4.78 5.88 -1.66
C LEU A 186 5.56 6.98 -0.91
N LEU A 187 4.85 7.78 -0.13
CA LEU A 187 5.44 8.66 0.88
C LEU A 187 5.54 7.89 2.20
N VAL A 188 6.73 7.91 2.80
CA VAL A 188 6.98 7.43 4.17
C VAL A 188 7.42 8.63 5.02
N GLU A 189 6.68 8.93 6.08
CA GLU A 189 6.99 10.01 7.02
C GLU A 189 7.15 9.49 8.44
N LEU A 190 8.09 10.07 9.19
CA LEU A 190 8.26 9.89 10.62
C LEU A 190 8.06 11.22 11.32
N LYS A 191 7.21 11.19 12.36
CA LYS A 191 7.09 12.28 13.33
C LYS A 191 7.29 11.70 14.73
N ALA A 192 8.42 12.02 15.33
CA ALA A 192 8.80 11.54 16.65
C ALA A 192 9.27 12.69 17.55
N SER A 193 9.10 12.53 18.86
CA SER A 193 9.09 13.62 19.83
C SER A 193 9.93 13.35 21.08
N SER A 194 9.94 12.11 21.59
CA SER A 194 10.58 11.78 22.87
C SER A 194 11.98 11.19 22.74
N GLY A 195 12.36 10.66 21.57
CA GLY A 195 13.71 10.11 21.33
C GLY A 195 14.00 8.79 22.06
N ASN A 196 12.98 8.19 22.69
CA ASN A 196 13.12 7.07 23.65
C ASN A 196 12.97 5.68 23.02
N SER A 197 12.83 5.58 21.70
CA SER A 197 12.68 4.30 20.99
C SER A 197 13.77 4.12 19.93
N LYS A 198 14.06 2.87 19.56
CA LYS A 198 15.02 2.54 18.48
C LYS A 198 14.57 3.01 17.09
N GLY A 199 13.27 3.30 16.92
CA GLY A 199 12.69 3.71 15.64
C GLY A 199 12.34 2.49 14.80
N PHE A 200 12.85 2.40 13.57
CA PHE A 200 12.50 1.31 12.66
C PHE A 200 13.62 0.90 11.71
N TRP A 201 13.43 -0.27 11.10
CA TRP A 201 14.11 -0.72 9.89
C TRP A 201 13.09 -1.36 8.94
N LEU A 202 13.10 -0.89 7.70
CA LEU A 202 12.18 -1.24 6.62
C LEU A 202 12.98 -1.78 5.44
N TYR A 203 12.36 -2.66 4.66
CA TYR A 203 12.78 -2.99 3.31
C TYR A 203 11.65 -2.68 2.34
N TYR A 204 11.96 -2.20 1.13
CA TYR A 204 10.98 -2.04 0.07
C TYR A 204 11.47 -2.72 -1.21
N GLU A 205 10.53 -3.18 -2.04
CA GLU A 205 10.79 -3.59 -3.42
C GLU A 205 9.66 -3.21 -4.37
N ALA A 206 10.00 -3.01 -5.63
CA ALA A 206 9.07 -2.72 -6.71
C ALA A 206 8.55 -4.01 -7.37
N PHE A 207 7.22 -4.10 -7.54
CA PHE A 207 6.53 -5.28 -8.06
C PHE A 207 5.59 -4.94 -9.24
N PRO A 208 5.58 -5.72 -10.34
CA PRO A 208 6.47 -6.84 -10.63
C PRO A 208 7.91 -6.36 -10.86
N LYS A 209 8.89 -7.20 -10.53
CA LYS A 209 10.31 -6.89 -10.76
C LYS A 209 10.56 -6.73 -12.26
N LEU A 210 11.30 -5.69 -12.65
CA LEU A 210 11.64 -5.46 -14.06
C LEU A 210 12.48 -6.64 -14.61
N PRO A 211 12.34 -7.01 -15.89
CA PRO A 211 13.16 -8.05 -16.48
C PRO A 211 14.64 -7.63 -16.47
N ASN A 212 15.51 -8.49 -15.95
CA ASN A 212 16.96 -8.28 -15.99
C ASN A 212 17.44 -8.32 -17.45
N TYR A 213 17.51 -7.14 -18.09
CA TYR A 213 18.07 -7.01 -19.43
C TYR A 213 19.60 -7.15 -19.36
N VAL A 214 20.07 -8.40 -19.35
CA VAL A 214 21.47 -8.73 -19.63
C VAL A 214 21.70 -8.42 -21.12
N PRO A 215 22.57 -7.47 -21.49
CA PRO A 215 22.82 -7.18 -22.90
C PRO A 215 23.51 -8.38 -23.54
N THR A 216 22.80 -9.11 -24.40
CA THR A 216 23.36 -10.22 -25.16
C THR A 216 24.41 -9.64 -26.10
N THR A 217 25.69 -9.81 -25.75
CA THR A 217 26.81 -9.40 -26.59
C THR A 217 26.98 -10.45 -27.69
N GLU A 218 26.08 -10.43 -28.67
CA GLU A 218 26.20 -11.23 -29.89
C GLU A 218 27.42 -10.72 -30.67
N VAL A 219 28.57 -11.36 -30.43
CA VAL A 219 29.74 -11.24 -31.28
C VAL A 219 29.38 -11.87 -32.64
N PRO A 220 29.38 -11.12 -33.75
CA PRO A 220 29.14 -11.70 -35.06
C PRO A 220 30.19 -12.78 -35.34
N GLY A 221 29.73 -13.95 -35.80
CA GLY A 221 30.61 -15.08 -36.10
C GLY A 221 31.65 -14.72 -37.16
N GLU A 222 32.88 -15.20 -36.97
CA GLU A 222 33.95 -15.08 -37.96
C GLU A 222 33.74 -16.16 -39.03
N ASP A 223 33.05 -15.80 -40.12
CA ASP A 223 32.71 -16.71 -41.22
C ASP A 223 33.98 -17.20 -41.96
N ASP A 224 34.30 -18.49 -41.81
CA ASP A 224 35.41 -19.13 -42.52
C ASP A 224 35.11 -19.26 -44.03
N ASN A 225 36.07 -18.86 -44.85
CA ASN A 225 35.87 -18.58 -46.27
C ASN A 225 36.32 -19.74 -47.18
N THR A 226 35.40 -20.65 -47.51
CA THR A 226 35.60 -21.64 -48.59
C THR A 226 34.94 -21.23 -49.91
N ALA A 227 35.68 -20.49 -50.75
CA ALA A 227 35.34 -20.31 -52.17
C ALA A 227 35.70 -21.58 -52.98
N PRO A 228 35.07 -21.83 -54.15
CA PRO A 228 35.72 -21.35 -55.37
C PRO A 228 34.80 -20.99 -56.58
N THR A 229 35.39 -20.19 -57.49
CA THR A 229 35.10 -20.11 -58.95
C THR A 229 33.80 -19.48 -59.47
N MET A 230 33.88 -18.16 -59.68
CA MET A 230 33.58 -17.41 -60.94
C MET A 230 32.49 -17.89 -61.94
N THR A 231 31.63 -16.95 -62.32
CA THR A 231 31.44 -16.54 -63.74
C THR A 231 31.04 -15.05 -63.80
N SER A 232 31.23 -14.37 -64.93
CA SER A 232 31.13 -12.90 -65.04
C SER A 232 29.95 -12.42 -65.87
N ASN A 233 29.45 -11.20 -65.60
CA ASN A 233 29.52 -10.04 -66.53
C ASN A 233 28.91 -8.73 -65.96
N HIS A 234 29.31 -7.61 -66.58
CA HIS A 234 28.99 -6.19 -66.28
C HIS A 234 27.67 -5.72 -66.96
N PRO A 235 27.21 -4.42 -66.86
CA PRO A 235 27.75 -3.24 -66.14
C PRO A 235 26.74 -2.36 -65.33
N TYR A 236 27.31 -1.33 -64.67
CA TYR A 236 26.78 -0.01 -64.21
C TYR A 236 25.46 0.55 -64.84
N PHE A 237 24.67 1.45 -64.21
CA PHE A 237 25.05 2.85 -63.86
C PHE A 237 24.09 3.64 -62.92
N ASN A 238 24.68 4.48 -62.05
CA ASN A 238 24.22 5.75 -61.41
C ASN A 238 23.07 5.94 -60.37
N LYS A 239 23.43 6.83 -59.41
CA LYS A 239 22.66 7.64 -58.43
C LYS A 239 22.02 8.88 -59.13
N PRO A 240 21.04 9.61 -58.55
CA PRO A 240 21.32 10.66 -57.53
C PRO A 240 20.23 10.83 -56.42
N GLN A 241 20.58 11.03 -55.14
CA GLN A 241 20.66 12.30 -54.36
C GLN A 241 19.36 13.05 -53.99
N ASN A 242 19.24 13.37 -52.67
CA ASN A 242 18.74 14.64 -52.08
C ASN A 242 17.24 15.02 -52.26
N ASN A 243 16.58 15.82 -51.39
CA ASN A 243 17.02 16.54 -50.18
C ASN A 243 15.84 16.79 -49.19
N ARG A 244 16.16 17.33 -47.99
CA ARG A 244 15.41 18.28 -47.12
C ARG A 244 13.94 18.63 -47.48
N GLN A 245 12.97 18.88 -46.59
CA GLN A 245 12.75 18.88 -45.12
C GLN A 245 11.29 19.44 -44.92
N PRO A 246 10.72 19.62 -43.70
CA PRO A 246 9.26 19.72 -43.51
C PRO A 246 8.67 21.15 -43.47
N ILE A 247 7.34 21.26 -43.72
CA ILE A 247 6.48 22.43 -43.44
C ILE A 247 5.16 21.96 -42.81
N THR A 248 4.49 22.86 -42.06
CA THR A 248 3.36 22.61 -41.15
C THR A 248 1.96 22.91 -41.72
N SER A 249 0.95 22.43 -40.99
CA SER A 249 -0.33 23.11 -40.66
C SER A 249 -1.43 23.39 -41.71
N SER A 250 -2.63 22.89 -41.37
CA SER A 250 -3.96 23.57 -41.40
C SER A 250 -4.96 23.37 -42.56
N PHE A 251 -6.22 23.69 -42.23
CA PHE A 251 -7.43 23.94 -43.06
C PHE A 251 -8.30 22.81 -43.66
N MET A 252 -9.32 22.42 -42.88
CA MET A 252 -10.76 22.29 -43.21
C MET A 252 -11.27 22.00 -44.66
N SER A 253 -11.89 20.82 -44.78
CA SER A 253 -13.33 20.59 -45.11
C SER A 253 -13.83 20.24 -46.53
N LYS A 254 -14.85 19.36 -46.52
CA LYS A 254 -15.95 19.11 -47.50
C LYS A 254 -15.65 18.59 -48.92
N LEU A 255 -16.24 17.43 -49.25
CA LEU A 255 -17.30 17.16 -50.25
C LEU A 255 -17.53 15.62 -50.29
N THR A 256 -18.74 15.08 -50.03
CA THR A 256 -19.78 14.57 -50.98
C THR A 256 -19.29 13.47 -51.96
N ASP A 257 -20.09 12.49 -52.40
CA ASP A 257 -21.56 12.47 -52.55
C ASP A 257 -22.17 11.03 -52.62
N ARG A 258 -23.52 10.94 -52.45
CA ARG A 258 -24.49 9.94 -53.00
C ARG A 258 -24.33 8.42 -52.70
N ASN A 259 -25.34 7.56 -52.88
CA ASN A 259 -26.71 7.55 -53.49
C ASN A 259 -27.60 6.61 -52.59
N GLU A 260 -28.86 6.16 -52.75
CA GLU A 260 -30.13 6.32 -53.55
C GLU A 260 -31.20 5.44 -52.82
N GLU A 261 -32.54 5.47 -52.97
CA GLU A 261 -33.59 6.39 -53.49
C GLU A 261 -34.97 5.88 -52.94
N ILE A 262 -36.06 6.63 -53.14
CA ILE A 262 -37.43 6.22 -53.56
C ILE A 262 -38.52 7.13 -52.95
N THR A 263 -39.34 7.71 -53.83
CA THR A 263 -40.48 8.62 -53.54
C THR A 263 -41.83 7.93 -53.26
N ARG A 264 -42.72 8.57 -52.45
CA ARG A 264 -44.12 8.98 -52.78
C ARG A 264 -44.93 9.47 -51.55
N ASP A 265 -46.16 9.95 -51.78
CA ASP A 265 -46.98 10.81 -50.90
C ASP A 265 -48.49 10.40 -50.86
N ALA A 266 -49.28 11.04 -49.97
CA ALA A 266 -50.76 11.22 -49.96
C ALA A 266 -51.74 10.27 -49.17
N THR A 267 -52.25 10.81 -48.04
CA THR A 267 -53.67 10.95 -47.59
C THR A 267 -54.68 9.79 -47.28
N SER A 268 -55.14 9.76 -46.00
CA SER A 268 -56.54 9.86 -45.49
C SER A 268 -57.56 8.68 -45.39
N THR A 269 -58.38 8.69 -44.30
CA THR A 269 -59.70 8.00 -44.08
C THR A 269 -60.53 8.72 -42.95
N PRO A 270 -61.88 8.53 -42.78
CA PRO A 270 -62.77 9.66 -42.34
C PRO A 270 -63.91 9.43 -41.27
N ILE A 271 -64.47 10.54 -40.73
CA ILE A 271 -65.92 10.87 -40.38
C ILE A 271 -66.67 10.05 -39.28
N PRO A 272 -67.66 10.55 -38.45
CA PRO A 272 -68.64 11.68 -38.60
C PRO A 272 -68.83 12.63 -37.34
N VAL A 273 -69.99 13.26 -37.05
CA VAL A 273 -70.65 14.53 -37.54
C VAL A 273 -71.64 15.09 -36.44
N PHE A 274 -72.02 16.40 -36.50
CA PHE A 274 -73.06 17.15 -35.72
C PHE A 274 -72.74 17.52 -34.24
N HIS A 275 -73.27 18.60 -33.62
CA HIS A 275 -74.17 19.69 -34.07
C HIS A 275 -73.80 21.02 -33.36
N ASP A 276 -74.11 22.18 -33.96
CA ASP A 276 -73.87 23.53 -33.39
C ASP A 276 -75.17 24.17 -32.83
N TYR A 277 -75.07 25.14 -31.89
CA TYR A 277 -76.21 25.91 -31.36
C TYR A 277 -75.83 27.26 -30.72
N VAL A 278 -76.53 28.34 -31.08
CA VAL A 278 -76.24 29.73 -30.66
C VAL A 278 -77.40 30.35 -29.87
N LYS A 279 -77.13 31.10 -28.77
CA LYS A 279 -78.01 32.22 -28.34
C LYS A 279 -77.42 33.22 -27.31
N ASN A 280 -77.33 34.47 -27.77
CA ASN A 280 -77.68 35.76 -27.12
C ASN A 280 -77.39 36.02 -25.61
N GLY A 281 -76.43 36.93 -25.37
CA GLY A 281 -76.71 38.28 -24.84
C GLY A 281 -76.84 38.52 -23.31
N GLY A 282 -76.32 39.66 -22.83
CA GLY A 282 -76.53 40.14 -21.45
C GLY A 282 -75.55 41.22 -20.97
N ASN A 283 -76.05 42.41 -20.64
CA ASN A 283 -75.25 43.58 -20.22
C ASN A 283 -74.61 43.48 -18.82
N SER A 284 -73.44 44.13 -18.68
CA SER A 284 -72.99 44.93 -17.52
C SER A 284 -72.66 44.24 -16.17
N LYS A 285 -71.39 44.39 -15.74
CA LYS A 285 -70.98 45.38 -14.70
C LYS A 285 -69.45 45.48 -14.56
N THR A 286 -68.98 46.64 -14.12
CA THR A 286 -67.57 46.93 -13.79
C THR A 286 -67.29 46.74 -12.29
N LEU A 287 -66.03 46.41 -11.93
CA LEU A 287 -65.27 46.79 -10.71
C LEU A 287 -63.84 46.18 -10.82
N PRO A 288 -62.84 46.59 -10.02
CA PRO A 288 -61.44 46.63 -10.50
C PRO A 288 -60.60 45.36 -10.26
N PHE A 289 -59.81 44.98 -11.27
CA PHE A 289 -58.68 44.06 -11.12
C PHE A 289 -57.44 44.81 -10.60
N ALA A 290 -57.33 44.93 -9.28
CA ALA A 290 -56.15 45.43 -8.57
C ALA A 290 -55.61 44.38 -7.58
N ALA A 291 -55.55 43.12 -8.01
CA ALA A 291 -55.00 41.99 -7.25
C ALA A 291 -54.44 40.93 -8.23
N ILE A 292 -53.69 39.95 -7.70
CA ILE A 292 -53.10 38.82 -8.45
C ILE A 292 -51.97 39.22 -9.43
N ALA A 293 -51.04 40.06 -8.96
CA ALA A 293 -49.71 40.22 -9.57
C ALA A 293 -48.54 40.14 -8.56
N GLY A 294 -48.82 39.92 -7.25
CA GLY A 294 -47.79 39.89 -6.20
C GLY A 294 -47.30 38.49 -5.78
N SER A 295 -48.09 37.44 -5.99
CA SER A 295 -47.89 36.13 -5.36
C SER A 295 -46.59 35.42 -5.78
N VAL A 296 -46.21 35.55 -7.05
CA VAL A 296 -45.04 34.84 -7.62
C VAL A 296 -43.73 35.49 -7.18
N ILE A 297 -43.68 36.83 -7.10
CA ILE A 297 -42.48 37.56 -6.64
C ILE A 297 -42.29 37.37 -5.13
N GLY A 298 -43.37 37.36 -4.35
CA GLY A 298 -43.31 37.07 -2.91
C GLY A 298 -42.83 35.64 -2.61
N THR A 299 -43.29 34.64 -3.36
CA THR A 299 -42.83 33.25 -3.18
C THR A 299 -41.38 33.05 -3.65
N LEU A 300 -40.98 33.63 -4.79
CA LEU A 300 -39.59 33.55 -5.26
C LEU A 300 -38.59 34.23 -4.32
N THR A 301 -38.93 35.41 -3.76
CA THR A 301 -38.07 36.09 -2.78
C THR A 301 -38.01 35.33 -1.45
N LEU A 302 -39.12 34.75 -0.97
CA LEU A 302 -39.13 33.90 0.22
C LEU A 302 -38.31 32.62 0.02
N VAL A 303 -38.43 31.94 -1.13
CA VAL A 303 -37.59 30.78 -1.47
C VAL A 303 -36.11 31.16 -1.55
N LEU A 304 -35.76 32.31 -2.15
CA LEU A 304 -34.38 32.78 -2.20
C LEU A 304 -33.81 33.07 -0.79
N LEU A 305 -34.60 33.67 0.10
CA LEU A 305 -34.20 33.89 1.50
C LEU A 305 -34.04 32.58 2.28
N VAL A 306 -34.89 31.58 2.04
CA VAL A 306 -34.73 30.23 2.61
C VAL A 306 -33.47 29.55 2.09
N LEU A 307 -33.16 29.63 0.78
CA LEU A 307 -31.93 29.09 0.22
C LEU A 307 -30.67 29.79 0.77
N LEU A 308 -30.68 31.12 0.85
CA LEU A 308 -29.55 31.89 1.41
C LEU A 308 -29.34 31.61 2.90
N THR A 309 -30.40 31.47 3.69
CA THR A 309 -30.29 31.08 5.11
C THR A 309 -29.82 29.64 5.28
N LEU A 310 -30.27 28.69 4.47
CA LEU A 310 -29.77 27.31 4.47
C LEU A 310 -28.29 27.23 4.06
N LEU A 311 -27.86 28.01 3.07
CA LEU A 311 -26.44 28.13 2.69
C LEU A 311 -25.60 28.76 3.81
N ALA A 312 -26.10 29.80 4.48
CA ALA A 312 -25.45 30.40 5.64
C ALA A 312 -25.36 29.42 6.81
N ILE A 313 -26.41 28.63 7.09
CA ILE A 313 -26.41 27.57 8.10
C ILE A 313 -25.41 26.47 7.75
N LYS A 314 -25.36 26.02 6.48
CA LYS A 314 -24.35 25.06 6.01
C LYS A 314 -22.94 25.62 6.24
N TRP A 315 -22.66 26.83 5.76
CA TRP A 315 -21.35 27.47 5.91
C TRP A 315 -20.96 27.71 7.37
N LEU A 316 -21.90 28.09 8.25
CA LEU A 316 -21.67 28.20 9.70
C LEU A 316 -21.50 26.85 10.41
N LYS A 317 -22.04 25.76 9.86
CA LYS A 317 -21.81 24.39 10.34
C LYS A 317 -20.46 23.86 9.86
N GLU A 318 -20.11 24.14 8.61
CA GLU A 318 -18.86 23.74 7.95
C GLU A 318 -17.66 24.51 8.53
N ARG A 319 -17.79 25.81 8.76
CA ARG A 319 -16.77 26.62 9.46
C ARG A 319 -16.62 26.23 10.94
N ARG A 320 -17.70 25.83 11.63
CA ARG A 320 -17.62 25.23 12.98
C ARG A 320 -17.04 23.81 12.96
N TYR A 321 -17.27 23.03 11.91
CA TYR A 321 -16.62 21.73 11.72
C TYR A 321 -15.10 21.90 11.56
N PHE A 322 -14.63 22.85 10.75
CA PHE A 322 -13.21 23.20 10.67
C PHE A 322 -12.65 23.68 12.03
N GLN A 323 -13.30 24.62 12.72
CA GLN A 323 -12.83 25.09 14.04
C GLN A 323 -12.84 24.01 15.14
N ASN A 324 -13.74 23.02 15.06
CA ASN A 324 -13.74 21.88 15.98
C ASN A 324 -12.70 20.82 15.57
N LYS A 325 -12.40 20.65 14.27
CA LYS A 325 -11.36 19.73 13.78
C LYS A 325 -9.96 20.14 14.25
N GLU A 326 -9.70 21.45 14.37
CA GLU A 326 -8.50 22.02 15.03
C GLU A 326 -8.40 21.68 16.53
N ARG A 327 -9.50 21.26 17.19
CA ARG A 327 -9.53 20.87 18.61
C ARG A 327 -9.72 19.38 18.87
N PHE A 328 -10.20 18.62 17.89
CA PHE A 328 -10.46 17.19 17.97
C PHE A 328 -10.03 16.48 16.68
N LEU A 329 -8.73 16.22 16.55
CA LEU A 329 -8.19 15.15 15.71
C LEU A 329 -8.04 13.85 16.53
N GLU A 330 -9.09 13.44 17.24
CA GLU A 330 -9.19 12.09 17.79
C GLU A 330 -9.62 11.14 16.65
N ILE A 331 -8.66 10.65 15.88
CA ILE A 331 -8.91 9.83 14.69
C ILE A 331 -9.26 8.40 15.12
N ARG A 332 -10.55 8.16 15.43
CA ARG A 332 -11.10 6.80 15.46
C ARG A 332 -11.17 6.24 14.03
N ASN A 333 -10.07 5.70 13.54
CA ASN A 333 -10.04 4.87 12.34
C ASN A 333 -10.49 3.43 12.71
N PRO A 334 -11.60 2.89 12.16
CA PRO A 334 -12.09 1.55 12.52
C PRO A 334 -11.28 0.38 11.95
N ALA A 335 -10.15 0.64 11.26
CA ALA A 335 -9.36 -0.39 10.57
C ALA A 335 -8.39 -1.21 11.46
N PHE A 336 -8.19 -0.86 12.73
CA PHE A 336 -7.20 -1.52 13.58
C PHE A 336 -7.75 -2.71 14.36
N ARG A 337 -7.66 -3.91 13.76
CA ARG A 337 -7.54 -5.15 14.54
C ARG A 337 -6.05 -5.41 14.81
N SER A 338 -5.68 -5.45 16.09
CA SER A 338 -4.36 -5.95 16.52
C SER A 338 -4.39 -7.47 16.56
N SER A 339 -3.38 -8.13 16.01
CA SER A 339 -3.22 -9.60 16.11
C SER A 339 -2.71 -10.07 17.48
N GLY A 340 -2.57 -9.16 18.47
CA GLY A 340 -2.00 -9.44 19.80
C GLY A 340 -2.99 -9.81 20.90
N ASP A 341 -4.31 -9.74 20.67
CA ASP A 341 -5.32 -9.93 21.74
C ASP A 341 -5.59 -11.42 22.10
N PHE A 342 -4.63 -12.32 21.83
CA PHE A 342 -4.62 -13.72 22.27
C PHE A 342 -3.31 -14.08 23.01
N ASN A 343 -2.93 -13.31 24.05
CA ASN A 343 -2.09 -13.82 25.15
C ASN A 343 -2.02 -12.81 26.33
N GLN A 344 -3.07 -12.74 27.16
CA GLN A 344 -2.92 -12.18 28.51
C GLN A 344 -3.93 -12.78 29.50
N CYS A 345 -3.54 -13.89 30.13
CA CYS A 345 -4.21 -14.39 31.33
C CYS A 345 -3.98 -13.39 32.47
N ASN A 346 -5.04 -12.83 33.05
CA ASN A 346 -4.92 -12.04 34.27
C ASN A 346 -4.51 -12.96 35.43
N ASN A 347 -3.33 -12.71 36.00
CA ASN A 347 -2.91 -13.30 37.26
C ASN A 347 -3.62 -12.61 38.43
N ASP A 348 -4.88 -12.99 38.68
CA ASP A 348 -5.52 -12.77 39.98
C ASP A 348 -5.33 -14.00 40.88
N TYR A 349 -5.10 -13.73 42.17
CA TYR A 349 -4.60 -14.70 43.14
C TYR A 349 -5.69 -15.68 43.61
N ASN A 350 -5.55 -16.97 43.25
CA ASN A 350 -6.38 -18.05 43.80
C ASN A 350 -5.53 -19.23 44.31
N PRO A 351 -5.49 -19.49 45.63
CA PRO A 351 -4.88 -20.69 46.18
C PRO A 351 -5.85 -21.88 46.14
N TYR A 352 -5.36 -23.03 45.65
CA TYR A 352 -6.05 -24.32 45.48
C TYR A 352 -7.05 -24.41 44.30
N GLY A 353 -6.86 -25.43 43.45
CA GLY A 353 -7.83 -25.86 42.43
C GLY A 353 -7.20 -26.05 41.04
N ASN A 354 -7.26 -27.26 40.50
CA ASN A 354 -6.85 -27.54 39.11
C ASN A 354 -8.07 -27.36 38.19
N GLU A 355 -7.90 -26.81 36.99
CA GLU A 355 -8.80 -27.15 35.88
C GLU A 355 -8.12 -26.99 34.50
N TYR A 356 -8.68 -27.63 33.46
CA TYR A 356 -8.13 -27.69 32.11
C TYR A 356 -8.91 -26.77 31.17
N CYS A 357 -8.23 -25.85 30.48
CA CYS A 357 -8.85 -25.01 29.46
C CYS A 357 -8.90 -25.73 28.10
N TYR A 358 -10.09 -26.22 27.72
CA TYR A 358 -10.42 -26.43 26.31
C TYR A 358 -11.09 -25.17 25.75
N ALA A 359 -10.67 -24.72 24.57
CA ALA A 359 -11.32 -23.63 23.86
C ALA A 359 -12.04 -24.18 22.63
N GLU A 360 -13.37 -24.22 22.65
CA GLU A 360 -14.17 -24.41 21.46
C GLU A 360 -14.28 -23.08 20.70
N CYS A 361 -13.98 -23.09 19.41
CA CYS A 361 -14.20 -21.96 18.52
C CYS A 361 -15.61 -22.04 17.89
N SER A 362 -16.25 -20.89 17.71
CA SER A 362 -17.51 -20.71 16.97
C SER A 362 -17.47 -19.42 16.15
#